data_AF-A0A0A3ZCX0-F1
#
_entry.id   AF-A0A0A3ZCX0-F1
#
_cell.length_a   1.000
_cell.length_b   1.000
_cell.length_c   1.000
_cell.angle_alpha   90.00
_cell.angle_beta   90.00
_cell.angle_gamma   90.00
#
_symmetry.space_group_name_H-M   'P 1'
#
loop_
_entity.id
_entity.type
_entity.pdbx_description
1 polymer ?
#
loop_
_entity_poly.entity_id
_entity_poly.type
_entity_poly.pdbx_seq_one_letter_code
_entity_poly.pdbx_strand_id
1 'polypeptide(L)'
;MDWKNNKEIAAYFKFSNVMESDPNGLRQAIVRKMASIHPDNTSGIFIDDESKNLWQHLNSAKEFIDNQSIEKSTDENDKQLIPMSQVMDLVKVITATGTQTVSLTPSLIKSEVRSDTRSRAFLPRLGSGVFATLSAFFFTFPNTAKDNPIIGPWLQLPNSQYYLLCVSLLSGWLFIRTWIQEKRQEELIDYLSSDEGLRRILFNMFYGHVELNMSGRQFSLPSFTRAIKLRHSNREPSIVRIMEVYKSVLLGATPKLSRSIVDKIALMQIDKLIQRGLVVELPHSGLDRRFELSEAAYNDIRHRHY
;
A
#
# COMPACT_ATOMS: atom_id res chain seq x y z
N MET A 1 34.45 -13.73 29.04
CA MET A 1 35.13 -13.11 30.20
C MET A 1 34.00 -12.48 30.98
N ASP A 2 33.82 -12.88 32.23
CA ASP A 2 32.63 -12.53 33.00
C ASP A 2 32.95 -11.36 33.93
N TRP A 3 32.67 -10.15 33.46
CA TRP A 3 32.92 -8.92 34.19
C TRP A 3 31.93 -8.78 35.35
N LYS A 4 32.41 -8.40 36.54
CA LYS A 4 31.56 -8.22 37.72
C LYS A 4 31.27 -6.75 38.02
N ASN A 5 32.20 -5.85 37.70
CA ASN A 5 32.02 -4.41 37.91
C ASN A 5 32.93 -3.56 37.02
N ASN A 6 32.63 -2.27 36.92
CA ASN A 6 33.38 -1.32 36.11
C ASN A 6 34.81 -1.08 36.63
N LYS A 7 35.08 -1.38 37.90
CA LYS A 7 36.43 -1.28 38.50
C LYS A 7 37.35 -2.37 38.00
N GLU A 8 36.83 -3.59 37.85
CA GLU A 8 37.54 -4.74 37.29
C GLU A 8 37.94 -4.46 35.84
N ILE A 9 37.03 -3.87 35.05
CA ILE A 9 37.30 -3.46 33.67
C ILE A 9 38.38 -2.36 33.63
N ALA A 10 38.25 -1.31 34.45
CA ALA A 10 39.22 -0.22 34.49
C ALA A 10 40.63 -0.71 34.89
N ALA A 11 40.73 -1.57 35.91
CA ALA A 11 41.98 -2.15 36.37
C ALA A 11 42.61 -3.07 35.31
N TYR A 12 41.81 -3.94 34.68
CA TYR A 12 42.29 -4.89 33.67
C TYR A 12 42.91 -4.18 32.45
N PHE A 13 42.28 -3.11 31.97
CA PHE A 13 42.77 -2.35 30.81
C PHE A 13 43.69 -1.18 31.15
N LYS A 14 44.01 -0.99 32.45
CA LYS A 14 44.82 0.12 32.97
C LYS A 14 44.27 1.50 32.61
N PHE A 15 42.94 1.65 32.65
CA PHE A 15 42.30 2.97 32.54
C PHE A 15 42.43 3.73 33.86
N SER A 16 42.48 5.07 33.82
CA SER A 16 42.67 5.89 35.02
C SER A 16 41.56 5.68 36.05
N ASN A 17 41.90 5.63 37.35
CA ASN A 17 40.96 5.43 38.47
C ASN A 17 39.77 6.41 38.48
N VAL A 18 39.87 7.55 37.79
CA VAL A 18 38.76 8.51 37.64
C VAL A 18 37.58 7.90 36.86
N MET A 19 37.81 6.92 35.98
CA MET A 19 36.77 6.27 35.17
C MET A 19 36.04 5.12 35.90
N GLU A 20 36.39 4.79 37.13
CA GLU A 20 35.67 3.80 37.94
C GLU A 20 34.24 4.25 38.30
N SER A 21 34.05 5.57 38.39
CA SER A 21 32.79 6.22 38.80
C SER A 21 31.98 6.80 37.64
N ASP A 22 32.58 6.89 36.45
CA ASP A 22 31.95 7.44 35.24
C ASP A 22 31.85 6.35 34.14
N PRO A 23 30.69 5.67 34.02
CA PRO A 23 30.48 4.61 33.04
C PRO A 23 30.56 5.12 31.59
N ASN A 24 30.22 6.39 31.34
CA ASN A 24 30.31 6.99 30.01
C ASN A 24 31.78 7.28 29.64
N GLY A 25 32.57 7.78 30.58
CA GLY A 25 34.01 7.95 30.42
C GLY A 25 34.73 6.64 30.15
N LEU A 26 34.38 5.58 30.90
CA LEU A 26 34.92 4.24 30.71
C LEU A 26 34.57 3.66 29.33
N ARG A 27 33.31 3.79 28.91
CA ARG A 27 32.84 3.35 27.57
C ARG A 27 33.59 4.06 26.45
N GLN A 28 33.80 5.37 26.56
CA GLN A 28 34.55 6.12 25.55
C GLN A 28 36.02 5.68 25.49
N ALA A 29 36.66 5.39 26.62
CA ALA A 29 38.03 4.88 26.66
C ALA A 29 38.13 3.50 26.01
N ILE A 30 37.17 2.60 26.25
CA ILE A 30 37.07 1.30 25.59
C ILE A 30 36.93 1.46 24.07
N VAL A 31 36.00 2.30 23.61
CA VAL A 31 35.78 2.55 22.18
C VAL A 31 37.02 3.12 21.51
N ARG A 32 37.74 4.05 22.15
CA ARG A 32 39.00 4.59 21.62
C ARG A 32 40.07 3.50 21.49
N LYS A 33 40.17 2.61 22.48
CA LYS A 33 41.14 1.51 22.46
C LYS A 33 40.76 0.44 21.42
N MET A 34 39.46 0.16 21.25
CA MET A 34 38.96 -0.71 20.17
C MET A 34 39.25 -0.13 18.78
N ALA A 35 39.09 1.19 18.61
CA ALA A 35 39.39 1.86 17.35
C ALA A 35 40.89 1.77 16.99
N SER A 36 41.79 1.82 17.97
CA SER A 36 43.24 1.71 17.72
C SER A 36 43.70 0.33 17.25
N ILE A 37 42.91 -0.72 17.50
CA ILE A 37 43.26 -2.11 17.18
C ILE A 37 42.29 -2.76 16.17
N HIS A 38 41.40 -1.95 15.57
CA HIS A 38 40.33 -2.45 14.70
C HIS A 38 40.90 -3.04 13.40
N PRO A 39 40.43 -4.22 12.94
CA PRO A 39 40.95 -4.87 11.75
C PRO A 39 40.68 -4.07 10.47
N ASP A 40 39.65 -3.20 10.44
CA ASP A 40 39.43 -2.28 9.31
C ASP A 40 40.57 -1.28 9.10
N ASN A 41 41.38 -0.99 10.13
CA ASN A 41 42.59 -0.18 9.97
C ASN A 41 43.74 -0.98 9.35
N THR A 42 43.64 -2.31 9.31
CA THR A 42 44.64 -3.25 8.78
C THR A 42 44.01 -4.26 7.82
N SER A 43 43.34 -3.74 6.79
CA SER A 43 42.87 -4.53 5.63
C SER A 43 41.97 -5.73 5.98
N GLY A 44 41.23 -5.66 7.09
CA GLY A 44 40.32 -6.70 7.54
C GLY A 44 40.97 -7.83 8.35
N ILE A 45 42.25 -7.70 8.72
CA ILE A 45 42.99 -8.71 9.50
C ILE A 45 43.58 -8.06 10.75
N PHE A 46 43.46 -8.73 11.90
CA PHE A 46 44.15 -8.30 13.12
C PHE A 46 45.66 -8.46 12.95
N ILE A 47 46.43 -7.50 13.47
CA ILE A 47 47.89 -7.46 13.34
C ILE A 47 48.52 -8.74 13.93
N ASP A 48 47.97 -9.23 15.04
CA ASP A 48 48.40 -10.44 15.75
C ASP A 48 47.25 -11.04 16.59
N ASP A 49 47.44 -12.28 17.05
CA ASP A 49 46.47 -12.98 17.90
C ASP A 49 46.27 -12.30 19.26
N GLU A 50 47.27 -11.54 19.75
CA GLU A 50 47.14 -10.74 20.96
C GLU A 50 46.17 -9.57 20.76
N SER A 51 46.25 -8.84 19.64
CA SER A 51 45.30 -7.77 19.32
C SER A 51 43.88 -8.31 19.14
N LYS A 52 43.72 -9.51 18.57
CA LYS A 52 42.43 -10.17 18.43
C LYS A 52 41.82 -10.52 19.79
N ASN A 53 42.59 -11.13 20.69
CA ASN A 53 42.15 -11.45 22.05
C ASN A 53 41.84 -10.18 22.85
N LEU A 54 42.66 -9.14 22.71
CA LEU A 54 42.45 -7.85 23.37
C LEU A 54 41.18 -7.16 22.86
N TRP A 55 40.91 -7.22 21.55
CA TRP A 55 39.67 -6.70 20.96
C TRP A 55 38.44 -7.46 21.46
N GLN A 56 38.50 -8.79 21.54
CA GLN A 56 37.42 -9.61 22.09
C GLN A 56 37.13 -9.27 23.55
N HIS A 57 38.18 -9.08 24.36
CA HIS A 57 38.02 -8.66 25.76
C HIS A 57 37.42 -7.24 25.86
N LEU A 58 37.87 -6.28 25.05
CA LEU A 58 37.27 -4.94 25.02
C LEU A 58 35.81 -4.96 24.56
N ASN A 59 35.46 -5.81 23.58
CA ASN A 59 34.08 -5.96 23.11
C ASN A 59 33.18 -6.52 24.22
N SER A 60 33.66 -7.55 24.95
CA SER A 60 32.92 -8.10 26.10
C SER A 60 32.74 -7.09 27.24
N ALA A 61 33.72 -6.21 27.47
CA ALA A 61 33.62 -5.15 28.47
C ALA A 61 32.65 -4.04 28.04
N LYS A 62 32.61 -3.70 26.75
CA LYS A 62 31.65 -2.75 26.18
C LYS A 62 30.22 -3.27 26.32
N GLU A 63 29.99 -4.54 25.99
CA GLU A 63 28.68 -5.20 26.11
C GLU A 63 28.19 -5.21 27.57
N PHE A 64 29.08 -5.47 28.53
CA PHE A 64 28.74 -5.39 29.96
C PHE A 64 28.27 -3.99 30.39
N ILE A 65 28.95 -2.93 29.94
CA ILE A 65 28.57 -1.53 30.26
C ILE A 65 27.27 -1.14 29.57
N ASP A 66 27.10 -1.51 28.30
CA ASP A 66 25.88 -1.24 27.54
C ASP A 66 24.68 -1.95 28.20
N ASN A 67 24.84 -3.19 28.69
CA ASN A 67 23.79 -3.92 29.42
C ASN A 67 23.48 -3.33 30.80
N GLN A 68 24.47 -2.83 31.56
CA GLN A 68 24.22 -2.10 32.82
C GLN A 68 23.44 -0.80 32.59
N SER A 69 23.66 -0.13 31.46
CA SER A 69 22.93 1.10 31.12
C SER A 69 21.45 0.81 30.83
N ILE A 70 21.13 -0.36 30.27
CA ILE A 70 19.76 -0.81 30.00
C ILE A 70 18.99 -1.06 31.30
N GLU A 71 19.60 -1.74 32.29
CA GLU A 71 18.98 -1.96 33.61
C GLU A 71 18.75 -0.67 34.42
N LYS A 72 19.59 0.35 34.24
CA LYS A 72 19.41 1.65 34.92
C LYS A 72 18.50 2.63 34.18
N SER A 73 18.24 2.40 32.89
CA SER A 73 17.46 3.30 32.03
C SER A 73 15.94 3.10 32.10
N THR A 74 15.43 2.22 32.96
CA THR A 74 13.99 1.99 33.08
C THR A 74 13.24 3.14 33.76
N ASP A 75 13.93 4.14 34.33
CA ASP A 75 13.28 5.14 35.19
C ASP A 75 13.29 6.60 34.71
N GLU A 76 14.04 7.03 33.69
CA GLU A 76 13.95 8.44 33.26
C GLU A 76 14.03 8.66 31.74
N ASN A 77 13.03 9.42 31.25
CA ASN A 77 12.82 9.87 29.88
C ASN A 77 14.08 10.45 29.21
N ASP A 78 14.45 9.94 28.02
CA ASP A 78 14.35 10.66 26.74
C ASP A 78 15.10 9.91 25.62
N LYS A 79 14.51 9.91 24.42
CA LYS A 79 15.03 9.34 23.16
C LYS A 79 15.01 7.81 23.08
N GLN A 80 13.80 7.31 22.83
CA GLN A 80 13.53 5.96 22.37
C GLN A 80 14.25 5.68 21.03
N LEU A 81 15.48 5.18 21.10
CA LEU A 81 16.08 4.41 20.02
C LEU A 81 15.29 3.11 19.95
N ILE A 82 14.53 2.93 18.86
CA ILE A 82 13.75 1.71 18.64
C ILE A 82 14.73 0.53 18.65
N PRO A 83 14.54 -0.46 19.56
CA PRO A 83 15.40 -1.63 19.63
C PRO A 83 15.49 -2.32 18.26
N MET A 84 16.70 -2.67 17.83
CA MET A 84 16.92 -3.32 16.53
C MET A 84 16.17 -4.66 16.42
N SER A 85 15.85 -5.29 17.55
CA SER A 85 14.95 -6.45 17.65
C SER A 85 13.53 -6.13 17.19
N GLN A 86 12.98 -4.97 17.56
CA GLN A 86 11.66 -4.54 17.10
C GLN A 86 11.67 -4.17 15.61
N VAL A 87 12.78 -3.62 15.09
CA VAL A 87 12.96 -3.38 13.64
C VAL A 87 13.02 -4.71 12.89
N MET A 88 13.76 -5.70 13.40
CA MET A 88 13.83 -7.03 12.82
C MET A 88 12.51 -7.78 12.89
N ASP A 89 11.73 -7.62 13.96
CA ASP A 89 10.40 -8.19 14.07
C ASP A 89 9.42 -7.51 13.11
N LEU A 90 9.53 -6.19 12.91
CA LEU A 90 8.76 -5.48 11.88
C LEU A 90 9.15 -5.93 10.47
N VAL A 91 10.44 -6.10 10.20
CA VAL A 91 10.94 -6.66 8.93
C VAL A 91 10.45 -8.08 8.76
N LYS A 92 10.50 -8.92 9.79
CA LYS A 92 9.95 -10.29 9.78
C LYS A 92 8.46 -10.29 9.48
N VAL A 93 7.68 -9.44 10.15
CA VAL A 93 6.24 -9.29 9.90
C VAL A 93 5.98 -8.81 8.48
N ILE A 94 6.75 -7.85 7.95
CA ILE A 94 6.63 -7.38 6.56
C ILE A 94 7.02 -8.49 5.57
N THR A 95 8.10 -9.24 5.82
CA THR A 95 8.51 -10.37 4.96
C THR A 95 7.52 -11.53 5.03
N ALA A 96 6.97 -11.82 6.21
CA ALA A 96 5.97 -12.86 6.43
C ALA A 96 4.62 -12.51 5.78
N THR A 97 4.23 -11.23 5.84
CA THR A 97 3.06 -10.69 5.12
C THR A 97 3.33 -10.65 3.61
N GLY A 98 4.59 -10.47 3.20
CA GLY A 98 5.05 -10.60 1.81
C GLY A 98 4.89 -12.02 1.26
N THR A 99 5.11 -13.05 2.08
CA THR A 99 5.02 -14.45 1.69
C THR A 99 3.62 -15.06 1.77
N GLN A 100 2.60 -14.34 2.25
CA GLN A 100 1.22 -14.79 2.08
C GLN A 100 0.80 -14.58 0.63
N THR A 101 1.15 -15.55 -0.22
CA THR A 101 0.40 -15.89 -1.42
C THR A 101 -0.97 -16.40 -0.97
N VAL A 102 -1.83 -15.50 -0.50
CA VAL A 102 -3.27 -15.77 -0.49
C VAL A 102 -3.56 -16.20 -1.92
N SER A 103 -4.10 -17.40 -2.11
CA SER A 103 -4.56 -17.87 -3.41
C SER A 103 -5.70 -16.95 -3.83
N LEU A 104 -5.32 -15.82 -4.43
CA LEU A 104 -6.18 -14.76 -4.91
C LEU A 104 -6.88 -15.31 -6.15
N THR A 105 -7.84 -16.20 -5.92
CA THR A 105 -8.68 -16.71 -6.98
C THR A 105 -9.41 -15.51 -7.58
N PRO A 106 -9.48 -15.40 -8.93
CA PRO A 106 -10.18 -14.30 -9.59
C PRO A 106 -11.61 -14.10 -9.07
N SER A 107 -12.26 -15.16 -8.60
CA SER A 107 -13.59 -15.13 -7.96
C SER A 107 -13.62 -14.42 -6.61
N LEU A 108 -12.59 -14.57 -5.76
CA LEU A 108 -12.48 -13.90 -4.46
C LEU A 108 -12.18 -12.41 -4.61
N ILE A 109 -11.29 -12.06 -5.54
CA ILE A 109 -11.06 -10.64 -5.88
C ILE A 109 -12.34 -10.06 -6.46
N LYS A 110 -12.99 -10.74 -7.41
CA LYS A 110 -14.27 -10.25 -7.95
C LYS A 110 -15.35 -10.10 -6.88
N SER A 111 -15.48 -11.01 -5.93
CA SER A 111 -16.51 -10.93 -4.89
C SER A 111 -16.24 -9.83 -3.87
N GLU A 112 -14.99 -9.65 -3.44
CA GLU A 112 -14.59 -8.63 -2.48
C GLU A 112 -14.59 -7.23 -3.11
N VAL A 113 -14.20 -7.13 -4.37
CA VAL A 113 -14.29 -5.89 -5.12
C VAL A 113 -15.76 -5.53 -5.38
N ARG A 114 -16.61 -6.53 -5.67
CA ARG A 114 -18.06 -6.33 -5.83
C ARG A 114 -18.72 -5.90 -4.53
N SER A 115 -18.28 -6.41 -3.38
CA SER A 115 -18.79 -5.98 -2.07
C SER A 115 -18.34 -4.56 -1.72
N ASP A 116 -17.09 -4.17 -2.00
CA ASP A 116 -16.57 -2.82 -1.73
C ASP A 116 -17.12 -1.75 -2.69
N THR A 117 -17.38 -2.14 -3.95
CA THR A 117 -18.06 -1.28 -4.94
C THR A 117 -19.52 -1.08 -4.57
N ARG A 118 -20.20 -2.18 -4.18
CA ARG A 118 -21.59 -2.14 -3.72
C ARG A 118 -21.70 -1.29 -2.47
N SER A 119 -20.85 -1.46 -1.45
CA SER A 119 -20.96 -0.71 -0.18
C SER A 119 -20.95 0.82 -0.36
N ARG A 120 -20.11 1.34 -1.27
CA ARG A 120 -19.97 2.79 -1.52
C ARG A 120 -21.14 3.40 -2.29
N ALA A 121 -21.70 2.68 -3.26
CA ALA A 121 -22.82 3.17 -4.08
C ALA A 121 -24.20 2.75 -3.53
N PHE A 122 -24.25 1.78 -2.60
CA PHE A 122 -25.49 1.18 -2.12
C PHE A 122 -26.34 2.13 -1.29
N LEU A 123 -25.75 2.87 -0.35
CA LEU A 123 -26.50 3.84 0.46
C LEU A 123 -27.14 4.95 -0.40
N PRO A 124 -26.38 5.63 -1.28
CA PRO A 124 -26.95 6.64 -2.17
C PRO A 124 -28.04 6.07 -3.08
N ARG A 125 -27.84 4.88 -3.66
CA ARG A 125 -28.80 4.22 -4.56
C ARG A 125 -30.06 3.79 -3.84
N LEU A 126 -29.94 3.15 -2.67
CA LEU A 126 -31.09 2.68 -1.91
C LEU A 126 -31.89 3.85 -1.36
N GLY A 127 -31.20 4.86 -0.81
CA GLY A 127 -31.84 6.09 -0.34
C GLY A 127 -32.56 6.81 -1.47
N SER A 128 -31.89 7.07 -2.60
CA SER A 128 -32.52 7.77 -3.73
C SER A 128 -33.66 6.97 -4.36
N GLY A 129 -33.55 5.64 -4.42
CA GLY A 129 -34.62 4.77 -4.90
C GLY A 129 -35.87 4.84 -4.00
N VAL A 130 -35.69 4.74 -2.68
CA VAL A 130 -36.80 4.84 -1.71
C VAL A 130 -37.44 6.24 -1.72
N PHE A 131 -36.63 7.31 -1.80
CA PHE A 131 -37.16 8.66 -1.91
C PHE A 131 -37.91 8.88 -3.23
N ALA A 132 -37.42 8.32 -4.35
CA ALA A 132 -38.09 8.42 -5.63
C ALA A 132 -39.46 7.74 -5.62
N THR A 133 -39.55 6.53 -5.04
CA THR A 133 -40.79 5.75 -4.96
C THR A 133 -41.79 6.36 -3.99
N LEU A 134 -41.36 6.79 -2.81
CA LEU A 134 -42.24 7.46 -1.85
C LEU A 134 -42.79 8.78 -2.41
N SER A 135 -41.93 9.59 -3.04
CA SER A 135 -42.35 10.87 -3.61
C SER A 135 -43.28 10.67 -4.81
N ALA A 136 -43.00 9.68 -5.67
CA ALA A 136 -43.88 9.30 -6.76
C ALA A 136 -45.23 8.80 -6.25
N PHE A 137 -45.23 7.94 -5.22
CA PHE A 137 -46.44 7.39 -4.62
C PHE A 137 -47.36 8.48 -4.06
N PHE A 138 -46.78 9.44 -3.33
CA PHE A 138 -47.53 10.57 -2.78
C PHE A 138 -48.02 11.54 -3.85
N PHE A 139 -47.28 11.66 -4.96
CA PHE A 139 -47.73 12.42 -6.13
C PHE A 139 -48.88 11.72 -6.87
N THR A 140 -48.80 10.40 -7.08
CA THR A 140 -49.84 9.64 -7.81
C THR A 140 -51.08 9.38 -6.97
N PHE A 141 -50.93 9.26 -5.66
CA PHE A 141 -52.02 8.99 -4.72
C PHE A 141 -52.07 10.02 -3.59
N PRO A 142 -52.38 11.29 -3.89
CA PRO A 142 -52.37 12.37 -2.91
C PRO A 142 -53.41 12.18 -1.80
N ASN A 143 -54.48 11.43 -2.08
CA ASN A 143 -55.55 11.15 -1.13
C ASN A 143 -55.23 10.05 -0.11
N THR A 144 -54.14 9.30 -0.28
CA THR A 144 -53.80 8.16 0.60
C THR A 144 -53.50 8.59 2.04
N ALA A 145 -53.01 9.81 2.25
CA ALA A 145 -52.67 10.34 3.58
C ALA A 145 -53.59 11.49 4.00
N LYS A 146 -54.80 11.56 3.44
CA LYS A 146 -55.77 12.65 3.70
C LYS A 146 -56.12 12.79 5.18
N ASP A 147 -56.18 11.68 5.90
CA ASP A 147 -56.54 11.64 7.32
C ASP A 147 -55.35 11.92 8.25
N ASN A 148 -54.15 12.09 7.71
CA ASN A 148 -52.99 12.47 8.49
C ASN A 148 -53.02 13.98 8.76
N PRO A 149 -53.05 14.43 10.03
CA PRO A 149 -53.23 15.84 10.38
C PRO A 149 -52.07 16.74 9.92
N ILE A 150 -50.90 16.17 9.61
CA ILE A 150 -49.70 16.91 9.20
C ILE A 150 -49.48 16.76 7.69
N ILE A 151 -49.50 15.52 7.20
CA ILE A 151 -49.14 15.20 5.81
C ILE A 151 -50.31 15.47 4.85
N GLY A 152 -51.55 15.27 5.29
CA GLY A 152 -52.77 15.42 4.48
C GLY A 152 -52.99 16.85 3.97
N PRO A 153 -52.99 17.88 4.84
CA PRO A 153 -53.11 19.28 4.40
C PRO A 153 -51.97 19.72 3.48
N TRP A 154 -50.75 19.23 3.72
CA TRP A 154 -49.60 19.54 2.89
C TRP A 154 -49.71 18.95 1.49
N LEU A 155 -50.14 17.68 1.36
CA LEU A 155 -50.34 17.01 0.06
C LEU A 155 -51.44 17.63 -0.80
N GLN A 156 -52.42 18.32 -0.21
CA GLN A 156 -53.50 18.97 -0.96
C GLN A 156 -53.06 20.29 -1.61
N LEU A 157 -51.90 20.84 -1.24
CA LEU A 157 -51.36 22.05 -1.86
C LEU A 157 -50.84 21.75 -3.28
N PRO A 158 -51.23 22.50 -4.32
CA PRO A 158 -50.70 22.30 -5.68
C PRO A 158 -49.16 22.40 -5.74
N ASN A 159 -48.57 23.27 -4.90
CA ASN A 159 -47.13 23.45 -4.82
C ASN A 159 -46.42 22.20 -4.26
N SER A 160 -47.02 21.48 -3.29
CA SER A 160 -46.40 20.28 -2.73
C SER A 160 -46.36 19.15 -3.76
N GLN A 161 -47.39 19.03 -4.60
CA GLN A 161 -47.43 18.09 -5.72
C GLN A 161 -46.31 18.36 -6.72
N TYR A 162 -46.07 19.64 -7.05
CA TYR A 162 -44.94 20.02 -7.90
C TYR A 162 -43.59 19.68 -7.25
N TYR A 163 -43.41 19.96 -5.95
CA TYR A 163 -42.20 19.60 -5.22
C TYR A 163 -41.98 18.08 -5.18
N LEU A 164 -43.03 17.29 -4.94
CA LEU A 164 -42.96 15.81 -4.92
C LEU A 164 -42.56 15.25 -6.29
N LEU A 165 -43.12 15.80 -7.37
CA LEU A 165 -42.71 15.45 -8.73
C LEU A 165 -41.23 15.77 -8.96
N CYS A 166 -40.78 16.99 -8.64
CA CYS A 166 -39.39 17.40 -8.80
C CYS A 166 -38.43 16.54 -7.98
N VAL A 167 -38.76 16.26 -6.71
CA VAL A 167 -37.97 15.38 -5.84
C VAL A 167 -37.94 13.96 -6.39
N SER A 168 -39.08 13.43 -6.85
CA SER A 168 -39.14 12.10 -7.46
C SER A 168 -38.23 11.97 -8.68
N LEU A 169 -38.28 12.96 -9.58
CA LEU A 169 -37.44 13.00 -10.78
C LEU A 169 -35.95 13.14 -10.43
N LEU A 170 -35.61 14.00 -9.47
CA LEU A 170 -34.22 14.20 -9.04
C LEU A 170 -33.66 12.96 -8.33
N SER A 171 -34.44 12.33 -7.45
CA SER A 171 -34.08 11.09 -6.78
C SER A 171 -33.97 9.91 -7.78
N GLY A 172 -34.85 9.84 -8.77
CA GLY A 172 -34.77 8.86 -9.86
C GLY A 172 -33.53 9.07 -10.73
N TRP A 173 -33.20 10.32 -11.05
CA TRP A 173 -31.97 10.67 -11.74
C TRP A 173 -30.71 10.25 -10.97
N LEU A 174 -30.66 10.53 -9.66
CA LEU A 174 -29.55 10.09 -8.80
C LEU A 174 -29.46 8.56 -8.70
N PHE A 175 -30.60 7.87 -8.67
CA PHE A 175 -30.64 6.40 -8.69
C PHE A 175 -30.02 5.84 -9.98
N ILE A 176 -30.43 6.35 -11.14
CA ILE A 176 -29.89 5.92 -12.44
C ILE A 176 -28.40 6.22 -12.51
N ARG A 177 -27.98 7.41 -12.07
CA ARG A 177 -26.57 7.81 -12.08
C ARG A 177 -25.70 6.88 -11.22
N THR A 178 -26.13 6.60 -9.99
CA THR A 178 -25.39 5.72 -9.07
C THR A 178 -25.37 4.28 -9.58
N TRP A 179 -26.46 3.80 -10.18
CA TRP A 179 -26.52 2.50 -10.84
C TRP A 179 -25.53 2.39 -12.00
N ILE A 180 -25.48 3.40 -12.88
CA ILE A 180 -24.56 3.41 -14.03
C ILE A 180 -23.10 3.42 -13.55
N GLN A 181 -22.78 4.17 -12.49
CA GLN A 181 -21.44 4.18 -11.91
C GLN A 181 -21.04 2.81 -11.36
N GLU A 182 -21.93 2.14 -10.63
CA GLU A 182 -21.70 0.79 -10.11
C GLU A 182 -21.46 -0.21 -11.25
N LYS A 183 -22.28 -0.17 -12.31
CA LYS A 183 -22.10 -1.04 -13.49
C LYS A 183 -20.78 -0.80 -14.22
N ARG A 184 -20.40 0.46 -14.41
CA ARG A 184 -19.11 0.81 -15.02
C ARG A 184 -17.91 0.37 -14.18
N GLN A 185 -18.03 0.41 -12.84
CA GLN A 185 -17.01 -0.12 -11.96
C GLN A 185 -16.93 -1.65 -12.10
N GLU A 186 -18.07 -2.37 -12.05
CA GLU A 186 -18.13 -3.82 -12.28
C GLU A 186 -17.47 -4.22 -13.62
N GLU A 187 -17.85 -3.56 -14.72
CA GLU A 187 -17.28 -3.78 -16.05
C GLU A 187 -15.76 -3.53 -16.11
N LEU A 188 -15.29 -2.47 -15.45
CA LEU A 188 -13.85 -2.15 -15.41
C LEU A 188 -13.07 -3.25 -14.70
N ILE A 189 -13.61 -3.80 -13.61
CA ILE A 189 -12.97 -4.89 -12.86
C ILE A 189 -12.91 -6.15 -13.70
N ASP A 190 -14.01 -6.49 -14.37
CA ASP A 190 -14.07 -7.65 -15.26
C ASP A 190 -13.08 -7.51 -16.43
N TYR A 191 -13.02 -6.32 -17.04
CA TYR A 191 -12.03 -6.01 -18.06
C TYR A 191 -10.60 -6.16 -17.54
N LEU A 192 -10.26 -5.52 -16.42
CA LEU A 192 -8.91 -5.58 -15.85
C LEU A 192 -8.52 -6.98 -15.36
N SER A 193 -9.49 -7.85 -15.07
CA SER A 193 -9.27 -9.24 -14.68
C SER A 193 -9.15 -10.20 -15.88
N SER A 194 -9.55 -9.76 -17.06
CA SER A 194 -9.49 -10.52 -18.31
C SER A 194 -8.08 -10.55 -18.92
N ASP A 195 -7.89 -11.43 -19.91
CA ASP A 195 -6.65 -11.50 -20.69
C ASP A 195 -6.48 -10.28 -21.62
N GLU A 196 -7.59 -9.69 -22.07
CA GLU A 196 -7.60 -8.42 -22.82
C GLU A 196 -7.02 -7.28 -21.97
N GLY A 197 -7.47 -7.21 -20.70
CA GLY A 197 -6.96 -6.26 -19.72
C GLY A 197 -5.48 -6.47 -19.43
N LEU A 198 -5.04 -7.73 -19.27
CA LEU A 198 -3.63 -8.08 -19.09
C LEU A 198 -2.77 -7.59 -20.25
N ARG A 199 -3.17 -7.89 -21.49
CA ARG A 199 -2.46 -7.41 -22.69
C ARG A 199 -2.33 -5.90 -22.70
N ARG A 200 -3.41 -5.18 -22.34
CA ARG A 200 -3.39 -3.72 -22.30
C ARG A 200 -2.50 -3.17 -21.19
N ILE A 201 -2.46 -3.80 -20.01
CA ILE A 201 -1.58 -3.40 -18.91
C ILE A 201 -0.11 -3.57 -19.31
N LEU A 202 0.23 -4.71 -19.93
CA LEU A 202 1.56 -4.95 -20.48
C LEU A 202 1.91 -3.86 -21.50
N PHE A 203 1.05 -3.61 -22.49
CA PHE A 203 1.25 -2.54 -23.47
C PHE A 203 1.55 -1.18 -22.81
N ASN A 204 0.76 -0.80 -21.81
CA ASN A 204 0.96 0.46 -21.10
C ASN A 204 2.28 0.51 -20.31
N MET A 205 2.80 -0.61 -19.82
CA MET A 205 4.12 -0.64 -19.21
C MET A 205 5.23 -0.41 -20.24
N PHE A 206 5.10 -0.98 -21.44
CA PHE A 206 6.10 -0.90 -22.50
C PHE A 206 6.11 0.45 -23.24
N TYR A 207 4.94 1.02 -23.51
CA TYR A 207 4.82 2.24 -24.32
C TYR A 207 4.39 3.46 -23.51
N GLY A 208 3.87 3.26 -22.30
CA GLY A 208 3.62 4.35 -21.37
C GLY A 208 4.92 4.80 -20.73
N HIS A 209 4.98 6.06 -20.28
CA HIS A 209 6.10 6.63 -19.50
C HIS A 209 6.32 5.96 -18.12
N VAL A 210 5.90 4.70 -17.94
CA VAL A 210 6.31 3.88 -16.82
C VAL A 210 7.73 3.45 -17.13
N GLU A 211 8.66 3.71 -16.22
CA GLU A 211 10.07 3.32 -16.28
C GLU A 211 10.22 1.79 -16.32
N LEU A 212 9.81 1.14 -17.41
CA LEU A 212 10.48 -0.05 -17.84
C LEU A 212 11.85 0.41 -18.29
N ASN A 213 12.87 0.04 -17.53
CA ASN A 213 14.23 0.16 -18.00
C ASN A 213 14.31 -0.74 -19.25
N MET A 214 14.21 -0.15 -20.44
CA MET A 214 14.08 -0.83 -21.74
C MET A 214 15.24 -1.79 -22.03
N SER A 215 16.33 -1.67 -21.27
CA SER A 215 17.49 -2.56 -21.29
C SER A 215 17.36 -3.79 -20.38
N GLY A 216 16.44 -3.79 -19.40
CA GLY A 216 16.50 -4.70 -18.25
C GLY A 216 15.45 -5.80 -18.18
N ARG A 217 14.39 -5.82 -19.02
CA ARG A 217 13.24 -6.77 -18.92
C ARG A 217 12.54 -6.82 -17.54
N GLN A 218 12.93 -5.93 -16.63
CA GLN A 218 12.55 -5.95 -15.22
C GLN A 218 11.53 -4.87 -14.90
N PHE A 219 10.56 -5.21 -14.06
CA PHE A 219 9.55 -4.30 -13.55
C PHE A 219 9.27 -4.51 -12.06
N SER A 220 8.77 -3.47 -11.40
CA SER A 220 8.34 -3.54 -10.00
C SER A 220 6.81 -3.65 -9.89
N LEU A 221 6.30 -4.18 -8.78
CA LEU A 221 4.86 -4.15 -8.50
C LEU A 221 4.27 -2.71 -8.53
N PRO A 222 4.92 -1.68 -7.95
CA PRO A 222 4.51 -0.29 -8.12
C PRO A 222 4.43 0.18 -9.58
N SER A 223 5.37 -0.25 -10.44
CA SER A 223 5.34 0.07 -11.87
C SER A 223 4.13 -0.58 -12.56
N PHE A 224 3.83 -1.84 -12.24
CA PHE A 224 2.69 -2.57 -12.77
C PHE A 224 1.34 -1.93 -12.37
N THR A 225 1.19 -1.58 -11.09
CA THR A 225 -0.01 -0.89 -10.58
C THR A 225 -0.18 0.51 -11.18
N ARG A 226 0.92 1.20 -11.50
CA ARG A 226 0.89 2.50 -12.20
C ARG A 226 0.39 2.35 -13.64
N ALA A 227 0.75 1.28 -14.34
CA ALA A 227 0.26 0.99 -15.69
C ALA A 227 -1.25 0.70 -15.75
N ILE A 228 -1.82 0.14 -14.67
CA ILE A 228 -3.27 0.00 -14.49
C ILE A 228 -3.93 1.39 -14.33
N LYS A 229 -3.30 2.31 -13.60
CA LYS A 229 -3.83 3.66 -13.31
C LYS A 229 -3.68 4.65 -14.46
N LEU A 230 -2.66 4.52 -15.31
CA LEU A 230 -2.30 5.49 -16.37
C LEU A 230 -3.39 5.73 -17.42
N ARG A 231 -4.39 4.84 -17.54
CA ARG A 231 -5.59 5.09 -18.36
C ARG A 231 -6.37 6.34 -17.91
N HIS A 232 -6.22 6.80 -16.68
CA HIS A 232 -6.99 7.93 -16.14
C HIS A 232 -6.27 9.28 -16.15
N SER A 233 -5.04 9.36 -16.65
CA SER A 233 -4.27 10.60 -16.65
C SER A 233 -3.65 10.89 -18.02
N ASN A 234 -4.33 11.75 -18.78
CA ASN A 234 -3.79 12.65 -19.82
C ASN A 234 -3.18 12.05 -21.10
N ARG A 235 -3.99 12.06 -22.17
CA ARG A 235 -3.73 12.87 -23.40
C ARG A 235 -4.90 12.69 -24.37
N GLU A 236 -6.00 13.38 -24.13
CA GLU A 236 -7.07 13.49 -25.13
C GLU A 236 -7.20 14.94 -25.61
N PRO A 237 -7.50 15.16 -26.90
CA PRO A 237 -7.67 16.50 -27.46
C PRO A 237 -8.80 17.26 -26.75
N SER A 238 -8.72 18.59 -26.76
CA SER A 238 -9.59 19.51 -25.98
C SER A 238 -11.09 19.25 -26.13
N ILE A 239 -11.55 18.79 -27.29
CA ILE A 239 -12.94 18.46 -27.58
C ILE A 239 -13.42 17.25 -26.77
N VAL A 240 -12.57 16.25 -26.58
CA VAL A 240 -12.92 15.05 -25.81
C VAL A 240 -12.99 15.37 -24.32
N ARG A 241 -12.19 16.34 -23.84
CA ARG A 241 -12.26 16.83 -22.46
C ARG A 241 -13.61 17.49 -22.14
N ILE A 242 -14.16 18.28 -23.06
CA ILE A 242 -15.50 18.88 -22.90
C ILE A 242 -16.56 17.76 -22.90
N MET A 243 -16.46 16.81 -23.83
CA MET A 243 -17.36 15.66 -23.91
C MET A 243 -17.28 14.77 -22.64
N GLU A 244 -16.10 14.61 -22.05
CA GLU A 244 -15.87 13.95 -20.77
C GLU A 244 -16.51 14.71 -19.60
N VAL A 245 -16.47 16.05 -19.59
CA VAL A 245 -17.15 16.85 -18.58
C VAL A 245 -18.66 16.63 -18.66
N TYR A 246 -19.26 16.74 -19.86
CA TYR A 246 -20.69 16.44 -20.04
C TYR A 246 -21.04 15.01 -19.65
N LYS A 247 -20.22 14.03 -20.06
CA LYS A 247 -20.37 12.63 -19.65
C LYS A 247 -20.24 12.46 -18.12
N SER A 248 -19.38 13.21 -17.46
CA SER A 248 -19.17 13.12 -16.00
C SER A 248 -20.34 13.70 -15.19
N VAL A 249 -20.97 14.75 -15.73
CA VAL A 249 -22.18 15.36 -15.17
C VAL A 249 -23.38 14.43 -15.39
N LEU A 250 -23.56 13.92 -16.61
CA LEU A 250 -24.69 13.07 -16.98
C LEU A 250 -24.60 11.63 -16.44
N LEU A 251 -23.42 11.00 -16.53
CA LEU A 251 -23.22 9.56 -16.29
C LEU A 251 -22.27 9.28 -15.11
N GLY A 252 -21.84 10.34 -14.40
CA GLY A 252 -20.90 10.22 -13.30
C GLY A 252 -19.43 10.23 -13.75
N ALA A 253 -18.55 10.63 -12.83
CA ALA A 253 -17.10 10.64 -13.06
C ALA A 253 -16.57 9.26 -13.47
N THR A 254 -15.40 9.25 -14.11
CA THR A 254 -14.71 8.01 -14.49
C THR A 254 -14.58 7.06 -13.30
N PRO A 255 -14.85 5.76 -13.48
CA PRO A 255 -14.83 4.80 -12.39
C PRO A 255 -13.43 4.74 -11.79
N LYS A 256 -13.29 5.20 -10.54
CA LYS A 256 -12.04 5.12 -9.78
C LYS A 256 -12.04 3.85 -8.96
N LEU A 257 -11.02 3.02 -9.15
CA LEU A 257 -10.76 1.86 -8.31
C LEU A 257 -9.98 2.29 -7.06
N SER A 258 -10.28 1.67 -5.92
CA SER A 258 -9.49 1.88 -4.71
C SER A 258 -8.08 1.31 -4.90
N ARG A 259 -7.09 1.86 -4.18
CA ARG A 259 -5.69 1.43 -4.30
C ARG A 259 -5.54 -0.06 -3.97
N SER A 260 -6.21 -0.53 -2.91
CA SER A 260 -6.25 -1.95 -2.52
C SER A 260 -6.75 -2.86 -3.65
N ILE A 261 -7.81 -2.45 -4.35
CA ILE A 261 -8.36 -3.24 -5.46
C ILE A 261 -7.37 -3.31 -6.63
N VAL A 262 -6.74 -2.19 -6.97
CA VAL A 262 -5.72 -2.15 -8.04
C VAL A 262 -4.53 -3.06 -7.70
N ASP A 263 -4.08 -3.04 -6.45
CA ASP A 263 -2.96 -3.86 -6.00
C ASP A 263 -3.31 -5.36 -6.05
N LYS A 264 -4.53 -5.74 -5.64
CA LYS A 264 -5.03 -7.13 -5.77
C LYS A 264 -5.13 -7.60 -7.22
N ILE A 265 -5.68 -6.76 -8.11
CA ILE A 265 -5.75 -7.06 -9.54
C ILE A 265 -4.35 -7.21 -10.13
N ALA A 266 -3.41 -6.33 -9.75
CA ALA A 266 -2.02 -6.42 -10.19
C ALA A 266 -1.37 -7.74 -9.77
N LEU A 267 -1.50 -8.12 -8.50
CA LEU A 267 -0.95 -9.38 -7.98
C LEU A 267 -1.55 -10.60 -8.70
N MET A 268 -2.87 -10.64 -8.91
CA MET A 268 -3.52 -11.72 -9.65
C MET A 268 -3.01 -11.82 -11.09
N GLN A 269 -2.81 -10.69 -11.77
CA GLN A 269 -2.32 -10.67 -13.14
C GLN A 269 -0.85 -11.08 -13.23
N ILE A 270 -0.02 -10.69 -12.26
CA ILE A 270 1.37 -11.13 -12.14
C ILE A 270 1.42 -12.64 -11.86
N ASP A 271 0.58 -13.16 -10.96
CA ASP A 271 0.52 -14.59 -10.66
C ASP A 271 0.14 -15.41 -11.90
N LYS A 272 -0.84 -14.94 -12.70
CA LYS A 272 -1.15 -15.54 -14.01
C LYS A 272 0.05 -15.56 -14.96
N LEU A 273 0.88 -14.50 -14.97
CA LEU A 273 2.07 -14.43 -15.81
C LEU A 273 3.16 -15.40 -15.32
N ILE A 274 3.31 -15.56 -14.00
CA ILE A 274 4.24 -16.53 -13.38
C ILE A 274 3.79 -17.96 -13.72
N GLN A 275 2.50 -18.28 -13.54
CA GLN A 275 1.94 -19.60 -13.89
C GLN A 275 2.12 -19.95 -15.37
N ARG A 276 2.08 -18.95 -16.26
CA ARG A 276 2.33 -19.12 -17.71
C ARG A 276 3.82 -19.20 -18.06
N GLY A 277 4.73 -19.07 -17.08
CA GLY A 277 6.18 -19.04 -17.32
C GLY A 277 6.65 -17.79 -18.08
N LEU A 278 5.85 -16.73 -18.10
CA LEU A 278 6.16 -15.48 -18.81
C LEU A 278 6.92 -14.50 -17.93
N VAL A 279 6.83 -14.64 -16.60
CA VAL A 279 7.48 -13.79 -15.61
C VAL A 279 8.14 -14.64 -14.55
N VAL A 280 9.32 -14.22 -14.10
CA VAL A 280 10.05 -14.80 -12.97
C VAL A 280 10.19 -13.73 -11.88
N GLU A 281 9.90 -14.10 -10.63
CA GLU A 281 10.16 -13.23 -9.48
C GLU A 281 11.65 -13.28 -9.13
N LEU A 282 12.28 -12.11 -9.02
CA LEU A 282 13.70 -11.99 -8.71
C LEU A 282 13.95 -12.07 -7.20
N PRO A 283 15.10 -12.62 -6.77
CA PRO A 283 15.46 -12.66 -5.36
C PRO A 283 15.53 -11.24 -4.75
N HIS A 284 14.92 -11.09 -3.58
CA HIS A 284 14.64 -9.81 -2.95
C HIS A 284 15.93 -9.11 -2.47
N SER A 285 16.22 -7.91 -2.99
CA SER A 285 17.31 -7.04 -2.52
C SER A 285 16.81 -5.72 -1.91
N GLY A 286 15.49 -5.54 -1.72
CA GLY A 286 14.88 -4.34 -1.17
C GLY A 286 13.40 -4.52 -0.81
N LEU A 287 12.72 -3.41 -0.47
CA LEU A 287 11.30 -3.36 -0.09
C LEU A 287 10.32 -3.67 -1.25
N ASP A 288 10.75 -3.42 -2.49
CA ASP A 288 9.90 -3.60 -3.67
C ASP A 288 10.15 -4.96 -4.34
N ARG A 289 9.06 -5.70 -4.58
CA ARG A 289 9.10 -6.93 -5.39
C ARG A 289 9.44 -6.59 -6.84
N ARG A 290 10.46 -7.27 -7.37
CA ARG A 290 10.93 -7.13 -8.76
C ARG A 290 10.65 -8.41 -9.53
N PHE A 291 10.24 -8.23 -10.77
CA PHE A 291 9.85 -9.27 -11.70
C PHE A 291 10.62 -9.10 -12.99
N GLU A 292 10.98 -10.21 -13.62
CA GLU A 292 11.64 -10.23 -14.92
C GLU A 292 10.79 -10.97 -15.94
N LEU A 293 10.61 -10.37 -17.12
CA LEU A 293 9.94 -10.99 -18.25
C LEU A 293 10.85 -12.00 -18.94
N SER A 294 10.31 -13.16 -19.30
CA SER A 294 11.02 -14.11 -20.14
C SER A 294 11.33 -13.49 -21.51
N GLU A 295 12.43 -13.92 -22.12
CA GLU A 295 12.87 -13.38 -23.42
C GLU A 295 11.82 -13.55 -24.51
N ALA A 296 11.15 -14.71 -24.52
CA ALA A 296 10.05 -15.00 -25.43
C ALA A 296 8.86 -14.05 -25.20
N ALA A 297 8.48 -13.79 -23.94
CA ALA A 297 7.39 -12.86 -23.62
C ALA A 297 7.73 -11.42 -23.98
N TYR A 298 8.97 -11.00 -23.70
CA TYR A 298 9.46 -9.66 -24.05
C TYR A 298 9.43 -9.44 -25.56
N ASN A 299 9.92 -10.40 -26.34
CA ASN A 299 9.93 -10.34 -27.79
C ASN A 299 8.51 -10.42 -28.37
N ASP A 300 7.63 -11.27 -27.84
CA ASP A 300 6.24 -11.37 -28.27
C ASP A 300 5.47 -10.04 -28.07
N ILE A 301 5.62 -9.40 -26.90
CA ILE A 301 4.99 -8.12 -26.61
C ILE A 301 5.57 -6.99 -27.48
N ARG A 302 6.88 -7.04 -27.76
CA ARG A 302 7.56 -6.07 -28.63
C ARG A 302 7.21 -6.24 -30.11
N HIS A 303 7.02 -7.47 -30.59
CA HIS A 303 6.85 -7.79 -32.01
C HIS A 303 5.41 -7.95 -32.48
N ARG A 304 4.42 -8.16 -31.60
CA ARG A 304 2.98 -8.23 -31.97
C ARG A 304 2.36 -6.93 -32.48
N HIS A 305 3.17 -5.92 -32.82
CA HIS A 305 2.71 -4.65 -33.35
C HIS A 305 3.39 -4.21 -34.66
N TYR A 306 3.75 -5.17 -35.52
CA TYR A 306 3.64 -4.99 -36.97
C TYR A 306 2.45 -5.79 -37.51
#